data_AF-A0A314UEY1-F1
#
_entry.id   AF-A0A314UEY1-F1
#
_cell.length_a   1.000
_cell.length_b   1.000
_cell.length_c   1.000
_cell.angle_alpha   90.00
_cell.angle_beta   90.00
_cell.angle_gamma   90.00
#
_symmetry.space_group_name_H-M   'P 1'
#
loop_
_entity.id
_entity.type
_entity.pdbx_description
1 polymer ?
#
loop_
_entity_poly.entity_id
_entity_poly.type
_entity_poly.pdbx_seq_one_letter_code
_entity_poly.pdbx_strand_id
1 'polypeptide(L)'
;MLMYSSGNPTNIENPIKDASVQVDIKTASGRLSLYQTTLCKKLQWDKLNPDVNLDPKGYLDTYNQKDVQLICCEADASTLWLIPNVVQTRFIQSLDWDALMDISFTWVLSRGRPKGKEVVKYERSVDPQDLPKQSDVQQVLNGSINSFRIYNVYSRYFRVTGSGDVRPLELEDNFVSADLVINRANYSWWSFHDINSSDVNGCGGLRGPMAIIVSEETPPEGILGDTLSKFSIWGLYITFVLAVGRFIRLQCSDLRMRIPYENLPSCDRLIAICEDIYAARAEGELGVEEVLYWTLVKIYRSPHMLLEYTKAD
;
A
#
# COMPACT_ATOMS: atom_id res chain seq x y z
N MET A 1 -11.28 24.59 3.65
CA MET A 1 -9.90 25.00 3.36
C MET A 1 -8.98 24.90 4.58
N LEU A 2 -9.40 25.39 5.76
CA LEU A 2 -8.61 25.29 7.01
C LEU A 2 -8.28 23.85 7.46
N MET A 3 -9.17 22.88 7.26
CA MET A 3 -8.92 21.46 7.61
C MET A 3 -7.69 20.86 6.90
N TYR A 4 -7.30 21.38 5.74
CA TYR A 4 -6.14 20.89 4.99
C TYR A 4 -4.83 21.64 5.32
N SER A 5 -4.93 22.74 6.07
CA SER A 5 -3.78 23.59 6.39
C SER A 5 -3.22 23.32 7.79
N SER A 6 -4.03 22.79 8.72
CA SER A 6 -3.63 22.60 10.12
C SER A 6 -3.21 21.18 10.47
N GLY A 7 -3.38 20.24 9.55
CA GLY A 7 -3.02 18.84 9.72
C GLY A 7 -2.04 18.43 8.64
N ASN A 8 -0.82 18.97 8.66
CA ASN A 8 0.30 18.21 8.12
C ASN A 8 0.72 17.28 9.25
N PRO A 9 0.12 16.09 9.38
CA PRO A 9 0.52 15.19 10.44
C PRO A 9 2.02 14.96 10.25
N THR A 10 2.80 15.02 11.32
CA THR A 10 4.24 14.74 11.24
C THR A 10 4.39 13.36 10.62
N ASN A 11 4.79 13.33 9.36
CA ASN A 11 4.99 12.07 8.67
C ASN A 11 6.10 11.32 9.41
N ILE A 12 5.94 10.00 9.47
CA ILE A 12 6.87 9.12 10.16
C ILE A 12 7.66 8.31 9.14
N GLU A 13 8.89 8.01 9.51
CA GLU A 13 9.75 7.10 8.76
C GLU A 13 9.03 5.75 8.53
N ASN A 14 9.22 5.19 7.34
CA ASN A 14 8.61 3.92 6.97
C ASN A 14 9.64 2.98 6.36
N PRO A 15 10.60 2.50 7.16
CA PRO A 15 11.70 1.69 6.68
C PRO A 15 11.21 0.34 6.13
N ILE A 16 11.94 -0.15 5.13
CA ILE A 16 11.86 -1.52 4.62
C ILE A 16 12.25 -2.49 5.74
N LYS A 17 11.33 -3.41 6.04
CA LYS A 17 11.48 -4.46 7.05
C LYS A 17 12.08 -5.73 6.45
N ASP A 18 11.66 -6.06 5.23
CA ASP A 18 12.11 -7.26 4.55
C ASP A 18 12.31 -7.01 3.06
N ALA A 19 13.23 -7.76 2.46
CA ALA A 19 13.57 -7.65 1.06
C ALA A 19 13.94 -9.03 0.50
N SER A 20 13.47 -9.32 -0.71
CA SER A 20 13.87 -10.50 -1.46
C SER A 20 14.12 -10.16 -2.91
N VAL A 21 14.97 -10.98 -3.52
CA VAL A 21 15.38 -10.85 -4.91
C VAL A 21 15.11 -12.16 -5.63
N GLN A 22 14.68 -12.06 -6.87
CA GLN A 22 14.52 -13.18 -7.77
C GLN A 22 15.00 -12.81 -9.17
N VAL A 23 15.72 -13.74 -9.81
CA VAL A 23 16.11 -13.66 -11.22
C VAL A 23 15.58 -14.89 -11.93
N ASP A 24 14.74 -14.65 -12.92
CA ASP A 24 14.12 -15.68 -13.76
C ASP A 24 14.64 -15.57 -15.19
N ILE A 25 14.80 -16.72 -15.84
CA ILE A 25 15.00 -16.83 -17.29
C ILE A 25 13.76 -17.41 -17.94
N LYS A 26 13.36 -16.85 -19.07
CA LYS A 26 12.18 -17.24 -19.83
C LYS A 26 12.53 -17.51 -21.29
N THR A 27 11.89 -18.52 -21.85
CA THR A 27 11.88 -18.84 -23.28
C THR A 27 10.42 -19.08 -23.71
N ALA A 28 10.16 -19.34 -25.01
CA ALA A 28 8.81 -19.74 -25.43
C ALA A 28 8.28 -20.99 -24.72
N SER A 29 9.14 -21.89 -24.26
CA SER A 29 8.73 -23.14 -23.62
C SER A 29 8.36 -22.99 -22.14
N GLY A 30 8.79 -21.91 -21.48
CA GLY A 30 8.49 -21.68 -20.08
C GLY A 30 9.49 -20.77 -19.38
N ARG A 31 9.45 -20.81 -18.05
CA ARG A 31 10.28 -19.98 -17.17
C ARG A 31 10.99 -20.84 -16.14
N LEU A 32 12.27 -20.57 -15.90
CA LEU A 32 13.06 -21.15 -14.82
C LEU A 32 13.57 -20.05 -13.91
N SER A 33 13.50 -20.30 -12.60
CA SER A 33 14.13 -19.42 -11.60
C SER A 33 15.59 -19.83 -11.45
N LEU A 34 16.48 -18.90 -11.72
CA LEU A 34 17.91 -19.11 -11.57
C LEU A 34 18.30 -18.80 -10.14
N TYR A 35 18.06 -17.57 -9.71
CA TYR A 35 18.51 -17.08 -8.42
C TYR A 35 17.34 -16.56 -7.60
N GLN A 36 17.33 -16.88 -6.31
CA GLN A 36 16.40 -16.31 -5.35
C GLN A 36 17.08 -16.19 -3.99
N THR A 37 16.96 -15.04 -3.34
CA THR A 37 17.39 -14.88 -1.95
C THR A 37 16.39 -14.04 -1.17
N THR A 38 16.22 -14.39 0.10
CA THR A 38 15.53 -13.59 1.12
C THR A 38 16.49 -13.09 2.20
N LEU A 39 17.76 -13.49 2.11
CA LEU A 39 18.79 -13.13 3.10
C LEU A 39 19.38 -11.77 2.75
N CYS A 40 18.68 -10.72 3.16
CA CYS A 40 19.09 -9.34 2.94
C CYS A 40 19.21 -8.55 4.25
N LYS A 41 20.36 -7.89 4.44
CA LYS A 41 20.59 -6.90 5.49
C LYS A 41 20.09 -5.54 5.02
N LYS A 42 19.35 -4.86 5.89
CA LYS A 42 18.86 -3.49 5.68
C LYS A 42 19.64 -2.59 6.64
N LEU A 43 20.49 -1.74 6.09
CA LEU A 43 21.37 -0.85 6.83
C LEU A 43 20.83 0.57 6.69
N GLN A 44 20.63 1.25 7.82
CA GLN A 44 20.19 2.64 7.81
C GLN A 44 21.34 3.54 7.38
N TRP A 45 21.05 4.53 6.53
CA TRP A 45 22.07 5.38 5.92
C TRP A 45 22.87 6.19 6.96
N ASP A 46 22.20 6.67 8.01
CA ASP A 46 22.79 7.42 9.13
C ASP A 46 23.84 6.61 9.95
N LYS A 47 23.83 5.28 9.83
CA LYS A 47 24.72 4.36 10.54
C LYS A 47 25.83 3.78 9.67
N LEU A 48 25.87 4.11 8.38
CA LEU A 48 26.91 3.66 7.48
C LEU A 48 28.21 4.41 7.76
N ASN A 49 29.36 3.74 7.54
CA ASN A 49 30.65 4.39 7.71
C ASN A 49 30.78 5.52 6.66
N PRO A 50 30.99 6.79 7.07
CA PRO A 50 31.13 7.92 6.15
C PRO A 50 32.27 7.77 5.14
N ASP A 51 33.25 6.91 5.41
CA ASP A 51 34.36 6.64 4.48
C ASP A 51 33.93 5.89 3.21
N VAL A 52 32.73 5.30 3.19
CA VAL A 52 32.21 4.57 2.02
C VAL A 52 31.36 5.52 1.17
N ASN A 53 31.91 5.98 0.04
CA ASN A 53 31.17 6.81 -0.89
C ASN A 53 30.20 5.99 -1.74
N LEU A 54 28.97 5.81 -1.23
CA LEU A 54 27.90 5.06 -1.89
C LEU A 54 27.06 5.90 -2.86
N ASP A 55 27.17 7.23 -2.78
CA ASP A 55 26.47 8.19 -3.65
C ASP A 55 27.45 9.28 -4.15
N PRO A 56 28.36 8.93 -5.07
CA PRO A 56 29.42 9.84 -5.50
C PRO A 56 28.91 11.07 -6.25
N LYS A 57 27.68 11.02 -6.77
CA LYS A 57 27.06 12.09 -7.54
C LYS A 57 26.06 12.92 -6.70
N GLY A 58 25.86 12.61 -5.42
CA GLY A 58 25.01 13.38 -4.50
C GLY A 58 23.51 13.34 -4.83
N TYR A 59 23.03 12.23 -5.41
CA TYR A 59 21.61 12.08 -5.76
C TYR A 59 20.69 12.00 -4.53
N LEU A 60 21.24 11.63 -3.38
CA LEU A 60 20.51 11.43 -2.13
C LEU A 60 20.48 12.68 -1.26
N ASP A 61 21.22 13.73 -1.60
CA ASP A 61 21.34 14.97 -0.80
C ASP A 61 20.00 15.70 -0.61
N THR A 62 19.05 15.49 -1.52
CA THR A 62 17.70 16.06 -1.41
C THR A 62 16.79 15.32 -0.44
N TYR A 63 17.20 14.14 0.03
CA TYR A 63 16.39 13.27 0.88
C TYR A 63 16.92 13.28 2.32
N ASN A 64 16.03 13.04 3.27
CA ASN A 64 16.41 12.87 4.65
C ASN A 64 17.14 11.52 4.81
N GLN A 65 18.30 11.52 5.46
CA GLN A 65 19.11 10.32 5.67
C GLN A 65 18.34 9.19 6.38
N LYS A 66 17.36 9.52 7.21
CA LYS A 66 16.52 8.53 7.91
C LYS A 66 15.56 7.76 6.99
N ASP A 67 15.26 8.33 5.82
CA ASP A 67 14.38 7.72 4.83
C ASP A 67 15.15 6.83 3.84
N VAL A 68 16.48 6.84 3.93
CA VAL A 68 17.37 6.12 3.04
C VAL A 68 17.90 4.85 3.72
N GLN A 69 17.79 3.74 3.01
CA GLN A 69 18.31 2.45 3.44
C GLN A 69 19.17 1.82 2.35
N LEU A 70 20.30 1.25 2.76
CA LEU A 70 21.09 0.35 1.92
C LEU A 70 20.61 -1.08 2.17
N ILE A 71 20.19 -1.76 1.12
CA ILE A 71 19.86 -3.18 1.14
C ILE A 71 20.99 -3.95 0.48
N CYS A 72 21.56 -4.89 1.24
CA CYS A 72 22.61 -5.79 0.77
C CYS A 72 22.12 -7.22 0.93
N CYS A 73 22.12 -8.01 -0.15
CA CYS A 73 21.68 -9.40 -0.12
C CYS A 73 22.84 -10.39 -0.25
N GLU A 74 22.61 -11.62 0.20
CA GLU A 74 23.57 -12.72 0.08
C GLU A 74 23.83 -13.06 -1.40
N ALA A 75 25.09 -13.37 -1.74
CA ALA A 75 25.43 -13.68 -3.13
C ALA A 75 24.88 -15.04 -3.57
N ASP A 76 24.87 -16.01 -2.67
CA ASP A 76 24.32 -17.33 -2.93
C ASP A 76 22.79 -17.34 -2.77
N ALA A 77 22.11 -18.09 -3.64
CA ALA A 77 20.68 -18.29 -3.52
C ALA A 77 20.32 -19.00 -2.21
N SER A 78 19.20 -18.60 -1.60
CA SER A 78 18.63 -19.30 -0.44
C SER A 78 17.96 -20.63 -0.81
N THR A 79 17.88 -20.95 -2.10
CA THR A 79 17.23 -22.14 -2.65
C THR A 79 18.19 -22.96 -3.49
N LEU A 80 18.03 -24.29 -3.44
CA LEU A 80 18.75 -25.21 -4.32
C LEU A 80 18.13 -25.22 -5.71
N TRP A 81 18.96 -25.39 -6.73
CA TRP A 81 18.54 -25.52 -8.11
C TRP A 81 18.27 -26.98 -8.48
N LEU A 82 17.06 -27.43 -8.18
CA LEU A 82 16.59 -28.80 -8.41
C LEU A 82 15.63 -28.84 -9.60
N ILE A 83 16.18 -29.03 -10.80
CA ILE A 83 15.39 -29.15 -12.04
C ILE A 83 15.52 -30.59 -12.57
N PRO A 84 14.41 -31.30 -12.84
CA PRO A 84 14.47 -32.62 -13.44
C PRO A 84 15.20 -32.58 -14.80
N ASN A 85 16.04 -33.58 -15.07
CA ASN A 85 16.86 -33.61 -16.28
C ASN A 85 16.04 -33.42 -17.57
N VAL A 86 14.86 -34.03 -17.65
CA VAL A 86 13.94 -33.88 -18.80
C VAL A 86 13.49 -32.44 -19.01
N VAL A 87 13.24 -31.70 -17.92
CA VAL A 87 12.84 -30.28 -17.99
C VAL A 87 14.03 -29.44 -18.43
N GLN A 88 15.21 -29.68 -17.87
CA GLN A 88 16.43 -28.97 -18.22
C GLN A 88 16.80 -29.17 -19.69
N THR A 89 16.81 -30.41 -20.20
CA THR A 89 17.14 -30.70 -21.61
C THR A 89 16.12 -30.04 -22.55
N ARG A 90 14.82 -30.10 -22.24
CA ARG A 90 13.79 -29.41 -23.05
C ARG A 90 13.95 -27.90 -23.02
N PHE A 91 14.29 -27.33 -21.87
CA PHE A 91 14.55 -25.90 -21.75
C PHE A 91 15.75 -25.47 -22.59
N ILE A 92 16.84 -26.24 -22.57
CA ILE A 92 18.04 -25.98 -23.38
C ILE A 92 17.72 -26.06 -24.88
N GLN A 93 16.95 -27.06 -25.32
CA GLN A 93 16.49 -27.17 -26.72
C GLN A 93 15.63 -25.97 -27.15
N SER A 94 14.83 -25.42 -26.22
CA SER A 94 14.02 -24.23 -26.53
C SER A 94 14.84 -22.96 -26.77
N LEU A 95 16.09 -22.92 -26.31
CA LEU A 95 17.02 -21.82 -26.60
C LEU A 95 17.57 -21.89 -28.03
N ASP A 96 17.54 -23.06 -28.70
CA ASP A 96 18.03 -23.21 -30.09
C ASP A 96 17.06 -22.65 -31.13
N TRP A 97 15.76 -22.68 -30.84
CA TRP A 97 14.71 -22.47 -31.82
C TRP A 97 14.07 -21.08 -31.76
N ASP A 98 14.42 -20.25 -30.77
CA ASP A 98 13.67 -19.03 -30.49
C ASP A 98 14.55 -17.81 -30.15
N ALA A 99 14.18 -16.66 -30.73
CA ALA A 99 14.80 -15.36 -30.47
C ALA A 99 14.21 -14.65 -29.22
N LEU A 100 13.27 -15.29 -28.51
CA LEU A 100 12.54 -14.71 -27.38
C LEU A 100 13.11 -15.11 -26.00
N MET A 101 14.42 -15.33 -25.89
CA MET A 101 15.03 -15.45 -24.57
C MET A 101 14.89 -14.12 -23.83
N ASP A 102 14.34 -14.16 -22.63
CA ASP A 102 14.19 -13.01 -21.74
C ASP A 102 14.71 -13.37 -20.35
N ILE A 103 15.29 -12.40 -19.66
CA ILE A 103 15.70 -12.51 -18.27
C ILE A 103 15.01 -11.40 -17.52
N SER A 104 14.29 -11.74 -16.45
CA SER A 104 13.65 -10.74 -15.60
C SER A 104 14.23 -10.75 -14.20
N PHE A 105 14.40 -9.54 -13.67
CA PHE A 105 14.85 -9.29 -12.32
C PHE A 105 13.69 -8.73 -11.50
N THR A 106 13.51 -9.26 -10.29
CA THR A 106 12.46 -8.85 -9.38
C THR A 106 13.02 -8.49 -8.01
N TRP A 107 12.68 -7.31 -7.51
CA TRP A 107 12.76 -6.95 -6.09
C TRP A 107 11.36 -7.07 -5.47
N VAL A 108 11.26 -7.71 -4.31
CA VAL A 108 10.07 -7.66 -3.46
C VAL A 108 10.48 -7.05 -2.14
N LEU A 109 9.85 -5.94 -1.78
CA LEU A 109 10.17 -5.19 -0.56
C LEU A 109 8.92 -5.13 0.32
N SER A 110 9.11 -5.26 1.63
CA SER A 110 8.04 -5.23 2.62
C SER A 110 8.30 -4.16 3.66
N ARG A 111 7.27 -3.38 3.99
CA ARG A 111 7.30 -2.29 4.97
C ARG A 111 6.01 -2.24 5.78
N GLY A 112 5.99 -1.47 6.86
CA GLY A 112 4.86 -1.47 7.80
C GLY A 112 3.59 -0.79 7.29
N ARG A 113 3.76 0.17 6.37
CA ARG A 113 2.74 1.10 5.87
C ARG A 113 2.95 1.39 4.37
N PRO A 114 1.96 1.91 3.64
CA PRO A 114 0.56 2.05 4.04
C PRO A 114 -0.14 0.69 4.15
N LYS A 115 -1.24 0.63 4.92
CA LYS A 115 -1.97 -0.63 5.15
C LYS A 115 -2.68 -1.10 3.88
N GLY A 116 -2.52 -2.38 3.54
CA GLY A 116 -2.97 -2.96 2.26
C GLY A 116 -2.00 -2.75 1.11
N LYS A 117 -0.84 -2.12 1.36
CA LYS A 117 0.24 -1.85 0.40
C LYS A 117 1.62 -2.03 1.06
N GLU A 118 1.69 -2.95 2.01
CA GLU A 118 2.89 -3.27 2.78
C GLU A 118 3.97 -3.89 1.90
N VAL A 119 3.56 -4.73 0.94
CA VAL A 119 4.46 -5.41 0.00
C VAL A 119 4.41 -4.70 -1.33
N VAL A 120 5.57 -4.29 -1.81
CA VAL A 120 5.75 -3.62 -3.10
C VAL A 120 6.71 -4.46 -3.96
N LYS A 121 6.44 -4.52 -5.26
CA LYS A 121 7.20 -5.32 -6.21
C LYS A 121 7.74 -4.43 -7.32
N TYR A 122 9.04 -4.56 -7.61
CA TYR A 122 9.66 -4.03 -8.81
C TYR A 122 10.07 -5.21 -9.68
N GLU A 123 9.69 -5.17 -10.95
CA GLU A 123 10.07 -6.19 -11.94
C GLU A 123 10.55 -5.48 -13.20
N ARG A 124 11.67 -5.93 -13.74
CA ARG A 124 12.24 -5.44 -15.00
C ARG A 124 12.74 -6.63 -15.83
N SER A 125 12.33 -6.67 -17.10
CA SER A 125 12.97 -7.50 -18.11
C SER A 125 14.24 -6.80 -18.62
N VAL A 126 15.31 -7.57 -18.79
CA VAL A 126 16.59 -7.08 -19.31
C VAL A 126 16.44 -6.78 -20.79
N ASP A 127 16.99 -5.64 -21.22
CA ASP A 127 16.90 -5.22 -22.62
C ASP A 127 17.65 -6.21 -23.53
N PRO A 128 17.19 -6.48 -24.77
CA PRO A 128 17.79 -7.51 -25.62
C PRO A 128 19.29 -7.32 -25.93
N GLN A 129 19.79 -6.09 -25.84
CA GLN A 129 21.20 -5.75 -26.06
C GLN A 129 22.09 -6.13 -24.87
N ASP A 130 21.51 -6.21 -23.68
CA ASP A 130 22.18 -6.47 -22.41
C ASP A 130 22.07 -7.94 -21.96
N LEU A 131 21.31 -8.74 -22.73
CA LEU A 131 21.18 -10.17 -22.53
C LEU A 131 22.49 -10.92 -22.86
N PRO A 132 22.74 -12.06 -22.19
CA PRO A 132 23.85 -12.92 -22.52
C PRO A 132 23.62 -13.58 -23.89
N LYS A 133 24.68 -14.08 -24.52
CA LYS A 133 24.51 -14.92 -25.71
C LYS A 133 23.82 -16.22 -25.30
N GLN A 134 22.86 -16.65 -26.11
CA GLN A 134 22.15 -17.91 -25.89
C GLN A 134 23.10 -19.11 -25.80
N SER A 135 24.17 -19.12 -26.61
CA SER A 135 25.23 -20.14 -26.56
C SER A 135 25.86 -20.25 -25.17
N ASP A 136 26.08 -19.12 -24.50
CA ASP A 136 26.75 -19.09 -23.21
C ASP A 136 25.81 -19.66 -22.14
N VAL A 137 24.53 -19.25 -22.17
CA VAL A 137 23.50 -19.82 -21.29
C VAL A 137 23.37 -21.33 -21.49
N GLN A 138 23.36 -21.81 -22.74
CA GLN A 138 23.30 -23.23 -23.04
C GLN A 138 24.53 -23.98 -22.51
N GLN A 139 25.73 -23.45 -22.71
CA GLN A 139 26.95 -24.07 -22.19
C GLN A 139 26.96 -24.08 -20.65
N VAL A 140 26.42 -23.05 -19.99
CA VAL A 140 26.27 -23.01 -18.53
C VAL A 140 25.28 -24.08 -18.06
N LEU A 141 24.12 -24.21 -18.72
CA LEU A 141 23.12 -25.21 -18.35
C LEU A 141 23.61 -26.64 -18.63
N ASN A 142 24.33 -26.88 -19.73
CA ASN A 142 24.96 -28.17 -20.05
C ASN A 142 26.10 -28.51 -19.09
N GLY A 143 26.73 -27.51 -18.46
CA GLY A 143 27.84 -27.71 -17.52
C GLY A 143 29.23 -27.66 -18.13
N SER A 144 29.35 -27.14 -19.35
CA SER A 144 30.65 -26.88 -19.97
C SER A 144 31.34 -25.66 -19.37
N ILE A 145 30.55 -24.67 -18.93
CA ILE A 145 30.99 -23.48 -18.20
C ILE A 145 30.09 -23.27 -16.98
N ASN A 146 30.50 -22.40 -16.06
CA ASN A 146 29.80 -22.20 -14.79
C ASN A 146 29.15 -20.82 -14.65
N SER A 147 29.35 -19.90 -15.59
CA SER A 147 28.87 -18.53 -15.42
C SER A 147 28.56 -17.85 -16.74
N PHE A 148 27.58 -16.95 -16.72
CA PHE A 148 27.32 -16.00 -17.80
C PHE A 148 27.04 -14.62 -17.23
N ARG A 149 27.28 -13.60 -18.05
CA ARG A 149 27.17 -12.19 -17.66
C ARG A 149 25.89 -11.57 -18.19
N ILE A 150 25.22 -10.81 -17.34
CA ILE A 150 24.05 -10.00 -17.67
C ILE A 150 24.36 -8.54 -17.39
N TYR A 151 24.02 -7.66 -18.34
CA TYR A 151 24.27 -6.23 -18.21
C TYR A 151 22.98 -5.49 -17.81
N ASN A 152 23.14 -4.32 -17.22
CA ASN A 152 22.08 -3.34 -16.92
C ASN A 152 20.76 -3.91 -16.36
N VAL A 153 20.88 -4.83 -15.41
CA VAL A 153 19.78 -5.69 -14.94
C VAL A 153 18.69 -4.90 -14.20
N TYR A 154 19.10 -3.99 -13.32
CA TYR A 154 18.21 -3.13 -12.55
C TYR A 154 18.95 -1.84 -12.13
N SER A 155 18.21 -0.79 -11.76
CA SER A 155 18.80 0.45 -11.23
C SER A 155 19.24 0.29 -9.78
N ARG A 156 20.38 0.85 -9.39
CA ARG A 156 20.88 0.78 -8.01
C ARG A 156 20.02 1.61 -7.03
N TYR A 157 19.29 2.61 -7.51
CA TYR A 157 18.54 3.54 -6.67
C TYR A 157 17.04 3.43 -6.91
N PHE A 158 16.29 3.25 -5.83
CA PHE A 158 14.84 3.14 -5.86
C PHE A 158 14.19 4.14 -4.92
N ARG A 159 13.03 4.62 -5.35
CA ARG A 159 12.06 5.34 -4.52
C ARG A 159 10.83 4.48 -4.32
N VAL A 160 10.46 4.24 -3.07
CA VAL A 160 9.25 3.50 -2.70
C VAL A 160 8.18 4.50 -2.27
N THR A 161 7.13 4.62 -3.06
CA THR A 161 6.11 5.66 -2.88
C THR A 161 5.02 5.24 -1.91
N GLY A 162 4.37 6.19 -1.23
CA GLY A 162 3.16 5.94 -0.43
C GLY A 162 1.99 5.37 -1.25
N SER A 163 2.02 5.46 -2.59
CA SER A 163 1.04 4.80 -3.45
C SER A 163 1.22 3.28 -3.54
N GLY A 164 2.32 2.72 -3.02
CA GLY A 164 2.62 1.29 -3.08
C GLY A 164 3.41 0.87 -4.33
N ASP A 165 4.10 1.82 -4.96
CA ASP A 165 4.91 1.56 -6.15
C ASP A 165 6.41 1.68 -5.82
N VAL A 166 7.24 0.94 -6.55
CA VAL A 166 8.69 1.09 -6.53
C VAL A 166 9.12 1.68 -7.86
N ARG A 167 9.78 2.84 -7.82
CA ARG A 167 10.25 3.54 -9.02
C ARG A 167 11.76 3.64 -8.99
N PRO A 168 12.47 3.24 -10.05
CA PRO A 168 13.89 3.54 -10.16
C PRO A 168 14.07 5.06 -10.25
N LEU A 169 15.13 5.58 -9.63
CA LEU A 169 15.53 6.96 -9.92
C LEU A 169 16.21 6.96 -11.31
N GLU A 170 15.69 7.79 -12.22
CA GLU A 170 16.21 7.95 -13.58
C GLU A 170 17.53 8.74 -13.51
N LEU A 171 18.63 8.00 -13.43
CA LEU A 171 19.97 8.53 -13.22
C LEU A 171 20.92 7.88 -14.23
N GLU A 172 21.80 8.67 -14.84
CA GLU A 172 22.78 8.18 -15.81
C GLU A 172 23.83 7.26 -15.14
N ASP A 173 24.09 6.11 -15.77
CA ASP A 173 25.08 5.10 -15.39
C ASP A 173 24.86 4.39 -14.04
N ASN A 174 23.60 4.27 -13.60
CA ASN A 174 23.27 3.65 -12.30
C ASN A 174 22.74 2.22 -12.39
N PHE A 175 22.90 1.56 -13.53
CA PHE A 175 22.46 0.18 -13.71
C PHE A 175 23.48 -0.82 -13.17
N VAL A 176 22.96 -1.89 -12.56
CA VAL A 176 23.76 -2.98 -12.01
C VAL A 176 23.92 -4.08 -13.05
N SER A 177 25.17 -4.43 -13.34
CA SER A 177 25.52 -5.59 -14.17
C SER A 177 26.03 -6.71 -13.26
N ALA A 178 25.77 -7.97 -13.61
CA ALA A 178 26.07 -9.10 -12.75
C ALA A 178 26.53 -10.34 -13.49
N ASP A 179 27.33 -11.14 -12.79
CA ASP A 179 27.66 -12.50 -13.17
C ASP A 179 26.75 -13.47 -12.42
N LEU A 180 26.01 -14.28 -13.18
CA LEU A 180 25.25 -15.41 -12.66
C LEU A 180 26.12 -16.66 -12.75
N VAL A 181 26.41 -17.26 -11.59
CA VAL A 181 27.30 -18.41 -11.47
C VAL A 181 26.51 -19.60 -10.94
N ILE A 182 26.57 -20.75 -11.62
CA ILE A 182 26.04 -22.00 -11.09
C ILE A 182 27.15 -22.76 -10.37
N ASN A 183 26.93 -23.02 -9.08
CA ASN A 183 27.79 -23.88 -8.27
C ASN A 183 27.28 -25.31 -8.36
N ARG A 184 28.20 -26.26 -8.56
CA ARG A 184 27.89 -27.68 -8.75
C ARG A 184 28.73 -28.51 -7.78
N ALA A 185 28.19 -28.74 -6.59
CA ALA A 185 28.78 -29.63 -5.59
C ALA A 185 27.91 -30.90 -5.46
N ASN A 186 27.63 -31.36 -4.23
CA ASN A 186 26.64 -32.43 -4.01
C ASN A 186 25.22 -32.02 -4.45
N TYR A 187 24.94 -30.71 -4.41
CA TYR A 187 23.75 -30.08 -4.96
C TYR A 187 24.17 -28.89 -5.82
N SER A 188 23.28 -28.44 -6.70
CA SER A 188 23.50 -27.25 -7.52
C SER A 188 22.73 -26.06 -6.97
N TRP A 189 23.31 -24.86 -7.02
CA TRP A 189 22.64 -23.60 -6.70
C TRP A 189 23.24 -22.46 -7.52
N TRP A 190 22.51 -21.35 -7.65
CA TRP A 190 22.99 -20.16 -8.35
C TRP A 190 23.48 -19.12 -7.37
N SER A 191 24.45 -18.32 -7.83
CA SER A 191 24.97 -17.16 -7.14
C SER A 191 24.89 -15.95 -8.07
N PHE A 192 24.55 -14.81 -7.50
CA PHE A 192 24.51 -13.52 -8.16
C PHE A 192 25.68 -12.68 -7.64
N HIS A 193 26.60 -12.31 -8.52
CA HIS A 193 27.72 -11.44 -8.19
C HIS A 193 27.62 -10.12 -8.96
N ASP A 194 27.41 -9.02 -8.25
CA ASP A 194 27.44 -7.68 -8.85
C ASP A 194 28.88 -7.34 -9.28
N ILE A 195 29.07 -6.96 -10.54
CA ILE A 195 30.39 -6.70 -11.15
C ILE A 195 30.98 -5.38 -10.65
N ASN A 196 30.13 -4.40 -10.37
CA ASN A 196 30.51 -3.09 -9.84
C ASN A 196 30.47 -3.08 -8.30
N SER A 197 30.50 -4.27 -7.67
CA SER A 197 30.45 -4.46 -6.22
C SER A 197 31.80 -4.38 -5.52
N SER A 198 32.90 -4.17 -6.26
CA SER A 198 34.27 -4.31 -5.75
C SER A 198 34.60 -3.46 -4.51
N ASP A 199 33.81 -2.42 -4.19
CA ASP A 199 34.12 -1.45 -3.13
C ASP A 199 33.06 -1.27 -2.02
N VAL A 200 32.11 -2.19 -1.85
CA VAL A 200 31.06 -1.99 -0.81
C VAL A 200 31.48 -2.57 0.54
N ASN A 201 32.49 -1.96 1.18
CA ASN A 201 32.78 -2.14 2.61
C ASN A 201 31.52 -1.92 3.47
N GLY A 202 30.56 -1.14 2.98
CA GLY A 202 29.26 -0.90 3.62
C GLY A 202 28.38 -2.15 3.80
N CYS A 203 28.51 -3.18 2.96
CA CYS A 203 27.66 -4.38 3.01
C CYS A 203 28.21 -5.48 3.93
N GLY A 204 29.32 -5.23 4.62
CA GLY A 204 29.85 -6.14 5.65
C GLY A 204 30.12 -7.56 5.15
N GLY A 205 30.58 -7.70 3.90
CA GLY A 205 30.93 -8.97 3.28
C GLY A 205 29.84 -9.61 2.40
N LEU A 206 28.62 -9.06 2.35
CA LEU A 206 27.58 -9.50 1.42
C LEU A 206 27.92 -9.03 0.00
N ARG A 207 27.96 -9.95 -0.97
CA ARG A 207 28.38 -9.70 -2.37
C ARG A 207 27.28 -9.95 -3.40
N GLY A 208 26.03 -10.06 -2.94
CA GLY A 208 24.87 -10.29 -3.78
C GLY A 208 24.30 -9.00 -4.37
N PRO A 209 23.01 -9.01 -4.76
CA PRO A 209 22.29 -7.83 -5.18
C PRO A 209 22.30 -6.74 -4.11
N MET A 210 22.47 -5.48 -4.53
CA MET A 210 22.51 -4.32 -3.66
C MET A 210 21.60 -3.22 -4.22
N ALA A 211 20.84 -2.58 -3.34
CA ALA A 211 19.95 -1.50 -3.71
C ALA A 211 19.95 -0.40 -2.64
N ILE A 212 19.96 0.85 -3.07
CA ILE A 212 19.73 2.01 -2.22
C ILE A 212 18.26 2.39 -2.37
N ILE A 213 17.55 2.43 -1.25
CA ILE A 213 16.10 2.62 -1.24
C ILE A 213 15.77 3.86 -0.42
N VAL A 214 15.08 4.79 -1.06
CA VAL A 214 14.44 5.94 -0.44
C VAL A 214 12.98 5.60 -0.20
N SER A 215 12.56 5.45 1.05
CA SER A 215 11.18 5.16 1.40
C SER A 215 10.43 6.45 1.73
N GLU A 216 9.30 6.71 1.07
CA GLU A 216 8.48 7.86 1.44
C GLU A 216 7.91 7.70 2.85
N GLU A 217 8.00 8.79 3.62
CA GLU A 217 7.36 8.90 4.92
C GLU A 217 5.85 8.69 4.79
N THR A 218 5.24 8.17 5.85
CA THR A 218 3.80 7.89 5.87
C THR A 218 3.09 8.64 6.98
N PRO A 219 1.78 8.89 6.87
CA PRO A 219 1.01 9.48 7.95
C PRO A 219 1.19 8.68 9.26
N PRO A 220 1.27 9.36 10.42
CA PRO A 220 1.47 8.73 11.72
C PRO A 220 0.33 7.78 12.07
N GLU A 221 0.63 6.85 12.98
CA GLU A 221 -0.32 5.83 13.41
C GLU A 221 -1.53 6.44 14.13
N GLY A 222 -2.73 5.96 13.79
CA GLY A 222 -3.99 6.42 14.38
C GLY A 222 -5.15 6.37 13.39
N ILE A 223 -6.38 6.58 13.87
CA ILE A 223 -7.61 6.50 13.06
C ILE A 223 -7.52 7.42 11.83
N LEU A 224 -6.97 8.63 12.01
CA LEU A 224 -6.75 9.60 10.94
C LEU A 224 -5.71 9.12 9.92
N GLY A 225 -4.56 8.62 10.37
CA GLY A 225 -3.52 8.11 9.47
C GLY A 225 -3.94 6.83 8.74
N ASP A 226 -4.64 5.93 9.41
CA ASP A 226 -5.16 4.68 8.84
C ASP A 226 -6.21 4.97 7.77
N THR A 227 -7.14 5.90 8.04
CA THR A 227 -8.16 6.30 7.08
C THR A 227 -7.56 7.06 5.90
N LEU A 228 -6.60 7.96 6.11
CA LEU A 228 -5.89 8.66 5.04
C LEU A 228 -5.00 7.73 4.20
N SER A 229 -4.41 6.69 4.81
CA SER A 229 -3.58 5.71 4.11
C SER A 229 -4.39 4.77 3.20
N LYS A 230 -5.68 4.56 3.54
CA LYS A 230 -6.60 3.69 2.79
C LYS A 230 -7.51 4.46 1.84
N PHE A 231 -7.93 5.66 2.22
CA PHE A 231 -8.81 6.53 1.45
C PHE A 231 -8.08 7.82 1.10
N SER A 232 -8.08 8.15 -0.19
CA SER A 232 -7.58 9.45 -0.63
C SER A 232 -8.29 10.59 0.09
N ILE A 233 -7.58 11.70 0.27
CA ILE A 233 -8.10 12.93 0.87
C ILE A 233 -9.37 13.44 0.16
N TRP A 234 -9.49 13.14 -1.14
CA TRP A 234 -10.68 13.37 -1.96
C TRP A 234 -11.89 12.54 -1.49
N GLY A 235 -11.67 11.28 -1.11
CA GLY A 235 -12.73 10.41 -0.57
C GLY A 235 -13.25 10.92 0.77
N LEU A 236 -12.35 11.38 1.65
CA LEU A 236 -12.74 11.99 2.93
C LEU A 236 -13.53 13.29 2.70
N TYR A 237 -13.12 14.12 1.75
CA TYR A 237 -13.85 15.34 1.38
C TYR A 237 -15.28 15.03 0.91
N ILE A 238 -15.40 14.14 -0.09
CA ILE A 238 -16.69 13.79 -0.69
C ILE A 238 -17.63 13.21 0.37
N THR A 239 -17.14 12.29 1.21
CA THR A 239 -17.95 11.68 2.26
C THR A 239 -18.42 12.70 3.30
N PHE A 240 -17.55 13.60 3.75
CA PHE A 240 -17.93 14.67 4.67
C PHE A 240 -18.99 15.61 4.05
N VAL A 241 -18.76 16.08 2.83
CA VAL A 241 -19.70 16.98 2.13
C VAL A 241 -21.06 16.32 1.93
N LEU A 242 -21.09 15.04 1.53
CA LEU A 242 -22.33 14.29 1.38
C LEU A 242 -23.05 14.10 2.72
N ALA A 243 -22.32 13.82 3.80
CA ALA A 243 -22.90 13.68 5.14
C ALA A 243 -23.55 14.99 5.62
N VAL A 244 -22.84 16.12 5.50
CA VAL A 244 -23.36 17.44 5.86
C VAL A 244 -24.55 17.81 4.96
N GLY A 245 -24.45 17.58 3.65
CA GLY A 245 -25.54 17.84 2.71
C GLY A 245 -26.79 17.02 3.04
N ARG A 246 -26.64 15.76 3.42
CA ARG A 246 -27.75 14.90 3.87
C ARG A 246 -28.35 15.39 5.20
N PHE A 247 -27.52 15.85 6.12
CA PHE A 247 -27.97 16.41 7.40
C PHE A 247 -28.79 17.69 7.21
N ILE A 248 -28.30 18.63 6.40
CA ILE A 248 -29.04 19.85 6.05
C ILE A 248 -30.35 19.49 5.36
N ARG A 249 -30.31 18.55 4.40
CA ARG A 249 -31.51 18.07 3.72
C ARG A 249 -32.53 17.52 4.71
N LEU A 250 -32.11 16.76 5.74
CA LEU A 250 -33.02 16.20 6.75
C LEU A 250 -33.76 17.28 7.56
N GLN A 251 -33.09 18.38 7.89
CA GLN A 251 -33.71 19.50 8.63
C GLN A 251 -34.72 20.28 7.76
N CYS A 252 -34.46 20.36 6.45
CA CYS A 252 -35.31 21.07 5.50
C CYS A 252 -36.35 20.14 4.82
N SER A 253 -36.18 18.83 4.89
CA SER A 253 -37.17 17.87 4.40
C SER A 253 -38.32 17.76 5.40
N ASP A 254 -39.51 17.41 4.91
CA ASP A 254 -40.67 17.09 5.73
C ASP A 254 -41.28 18.25 6.55
N LEU A 255 -40.85 19.51 6.32
CA LEU A 255 -41.55 20.68 6.89
C LEU A 255 -43.05 20.65 6.60
N ARG A 256 -43.45 20.27 5.37
CA ARG A 256 -44.88 20.17 5.00
C ARG A 256 -45.66 19.21 5.91
N MET A 257 -45.05 18.11 6.32
CA MET A 257 -45.72 17.12 7.18
C MET A 257 -45.85 17.60 8.63
N ARG A 258 -45.00 18.54 9.05
CA ARG A 258 -45.03 19.16 10.39
C ARG A 258 -46.01 20.33 10.51
N ILE A 259 -46.32 21.01 9.40
CA ILE A 259 -47.23 22.19 9.38
C ILE A 259 -48.52 21.99 10.20
N PRO A 260 -49.27 20.88 10.09
CA PRO A 260 -50.52 20.71 10.83
C PRO A 260 -50.39 20.65 12.35
N TYR A 261 -49.18 20.39 12.86
CA TYR A 261 -48.91 20.21 14.29
C TYR A 261 -48.10 21.37 14.89
N GLU A 262 -47.39 22.15 14.06
CA GLU A 262 -46.54 23.25 14.52
C GLU A 262 -47.17 24.63 14.32
N ASN A 263 -48.02 24.79 13.30
CA ASN A 263 -48.65 26.07 12.97
C ASN A 263 -50.11 26.09 13.43
N LEU A 264 -50.33 26.04 14.74
CA LEU A 264 -51.66 26.07 15.38
C LEU A 264 -51.97 27.48 15.92
N PRO A 265 -53.19 28.03 15.77
CA PRO A 265 -53.52 29.40 16.20
C PRO A 265 -53.47 29.65 17.71
N SER A 266 -53.99 28.74 18.52
CA SER A 266 -53.84 28.70 19.98
C SER A 266 -53.73 27.25 20.46
N CYS A 267 -52.96 27.00 21.51
CA CYS A 267 -52.78 25.68 22.11
C CYS A 267 -53.39 25.57 23.50
N ASP A 268 -54.08 26.59 24.00
CA ASP A 268 -54.46 26.70 25.42
C ASP A 268 -55.39 25.56 25.87
N ARG A 269 -56.36 25.19 25.03
CA ARG A 269 -57.27 24.07 25.31
C ARG A 269 -56.57 22.71 25.30
N LEU A 270 -55.55 22.53 24.44
CA LEU A 270 -54.75 21.30 24.41
C LEU A 270 -53.82 21.22 25.62
N ILE A 271 -53.25 22.35 26.04
CA ILE A 271 -52.43 22.47 27.24
C ILE A 271 -53.27 22.14 28.48
N ALA A 272 -54.49 22.69 28.59
CA ALA A 272 -55.41 22.37 29.70
C ALA A 272 -55.71 20.86 29.80
N ILE A 273 -55.96 20.17 28.68
CA ILE A 273 -56.14 18.71 28.68
C ILE A 273 -54.87 17.99 29.17
N CYS A 274 -53.69 18.45 28.77
CA CYS A 274 -52.42 17.88 29.25
C CYS A 274 -52.19 18.14 30.76
N GLU A 275 -52.58 19.31 31.26
CA GLU A 275 -52.53 19.67 32.67
C GLU A 275 -53.52 18.83 33.50
N ASP A 276 -54.74 18.62 33.00
CA ASP A 276 -55.74 17.76 33.64
C ASP A 276 -55.29 16.28 33.69
N ILE A 277 -54.64 15.79 32.63
CA ILE A 277 -53.99 14.46 32.63
C ILE A 277 -52.91 14.40 33.71
N TYR A 278 -52.09 15.45 33.82
CA TYR A 278 -51.04 15.51 34.83
C TYR A 278 -51.61 15.56 36.26
N ALA A 279 -52.68 16.33 36.49
CA ALA A 279 -53.37 16.42 37.77
C ALA A 279 -54.02 15.08 38.17
N ALA A 280 -54.79 14.45 37.27
CA ALA A 280 -55.41 13.15 37.51
C ALA A 280 -54.37 12.06 37.86
N ARG A 281 -53.20 12.10 37.19
CA ARG A 281 -52.07 11.21 37.52
C ARG A 281 -51.49 11.49 38.90
N ALA A 282 -51.37 12.76 39.30
CA ALA A 282 -50.84 13.14 40.61
C ALA A 282 -51.79 12.75 41.76
N GLU A 283 -53.10 12.77 41.52
CA GLU A 283 -54.14 12.39 42.48
C GLU A 283 -54.41 10.87 42.51
N GLY A 284 -53.88 10.13 41.53
CA GLY A 284 -54.05 8.68 41.42
C GLY A 284 -55.39 8.24 40.80
N GLU A 285 -56.12 9.16 40.17
CA GLU A 285 -57.39 8.89 39.48
C GLU A 285 -57.17 8.33 38.06
N LEU A 286 -56.65 7.11 37.98
CA LEU A 286 -56.24 6.46 36.73
C LEU A 286 -57.37 6.33 35.69
N GLY A 287 -58.62 6.21 36.13
CA GLY A 287 -59.78 6.13 35.22
C GLY A 287 -60.05 7.45 34.49
N VAL A 288 -59.84 8.59 35.16
CA VAL A 288 -59.99 9.92 34.56
C VAL A 288 -58.80 10.20 33.63
N GLU A 289 -57.60 9.81 34.04
CA GLU A 289 -56.39 9.89 33.21
C GLU A 289 -56.56 9.14 31.88
N GLU A 290 -57.08 7.91 31.90
CA GLU A 290 -57.29 7.09 30.71
C GLU A 290 -58.28 7.77 29.73
N VAL A 291 -59.38 8.30 30.25
CA VAL A 291 -60.39 8.99 29.42
C VAL A 291 -59.82 10.25 28.76
N LEU A 292 -59.06 11.06 29.50
CA LEU A 292 -58.42 12.26 28.98
C LEU A 292 -57.32 11.94 27.97
N TYR A 293 -56.53 10.89 28.21
CA TYR A 293 -55.50 10.41 27.27
C TYR A 293 -56.10 9.97 25.93
N TRP A 294 -57.16 9.15 25.95
CA TRP A 294 -57.85 8.75 24.73
C TRP A 294 -58.50 9.92 24.00
N THR A 295 -58.97 10.91 24.74
CA THR A 295 -59.47 12.17 24.17
C THR A 295 -58.36 12.90 23.42
N LEU A 296 -57.17 13.04 24.00
CA LEU A 296 -56.00 13.65 23.36
C LEU A 296 -55.59 12.88 22.09
N VAL A 297 -55.52 11.55 22.15
CA VAL A 297 -55.21 10.71 20.99
C VAL A 297 -56.24 10.89 19.87
N LYS A 298 -57.53 10.98 20.20
CA LYS A 298 -58.60 11.20 19.23
C LYS A 298 -58.48 12.56 18.53
N ILE A 299 -58.05 13.59 19.26
CA ILE A 299 -57.78 14.92 18.70
C ILE A 299 -56.60 14.86 17.71
N TYR A 300 -55.47 14.26 18.10
CA TYR A 300 -54.29 14.16 17.22
C TYR A 300 -54.49 13.23 16.01
N ARG A 301 -55.45 12.29 16.06
CA ARG A 301 -55.80 11.42 14.91
C ARG A 301 -56.66 12.10 13.86
N SER A 302 -57.31 13.23 14.17
CA SER A 302 -58.22 13.93 13.25
C SER A 302 -57.80 15.39 13.08
N PRO A 303 -57.26 15.78 11.91
CA PRO A 303 -56.86 17.16 11.65
C PRO A 303 -57.98 18.18 11.84
N HIS A 304 -59.23 17.78 11.57
CA HIS A 304 -60.40 18.63 11.79
C HIS A 304 -60.63 18.91 13.28
N MET A 305 -60.56 17.86 14.13
CA MET A 305 -60.69 18.02 15.58
C MET A 305 -59.54 18.86 16.14
N LEU A 306 -58.31 18.62 15.67
CA LEU A 306 -57.14 19.38 16.08
C LEU A 306 -57.31 20.88 15.79
N LEU A 307 -57.81 21.24 14.59
CA LEU A 307 -58.10 22.62 14.23
C LEU A 307 -59.23 23.23 15.06
N GLU A 308 -60.27 22.48 15.41
CA GLU A 308 -61.36 22.98 16.27
C GLU A 308 -60.91 23.28 17.70
N TYR A 309 -60.04 22.44 18.25
CA TYR A 309 -59.49 22.61 19.59
C TYR A 309 -58.39 23.68 19.68
N THR A 310 -57.92 24.19 18.54
CA THR A 310 -56.82 25.17 18.45
C THR A 310 -57.24 26.51 17.84
N LYS A 311 -58.55 26.75 17.73
CA LYS A 311 -59.07 28.08 17.32
C LYS A 311 -58.75 29.10 18.41
N ALA A 312 -58.43 30.33 17.99
CA ALA A 312 -58.43 31.46 18.90
C ALA A 312 -59.89 31.74 19.33
N ASP A 313 -60.09 31.99 20.62
CA ASP A 313 -61.36 32.48 21.17
C ASP A 313 -61.66 33.92 20.72
#